data_AF-A0A3M1IPD4-F1
#
_entry.id   AF-A0A3M1IPD4-F1
#
_cell.length_a   1.000
_cell.length_b   1.000
_cell.length_c   1.000
_cell.angle_alpha   90.00
_cell.angle_beta   90.00
_cell.angle_gamma   90.00
#
_symmetry.space_group_name_H-M   'P 1'
#
loop_
_entity.id
_entity.type
_entity.pdbx_description
1 polymer ?
#
loop_
_entity_poly.entity_id
_entity_poly.type
_entity_poly.pdbx_seq_one_letter_code
_entity_poly.pdbx_strand_id
1 'polypeptide(L)'
;ASKATGFPIAKVAARLAVGYTLDELENDITGGATPASFEPTIDYVVTKIPRFAFEKFPGAEPHLTTSMKSVGEAMAIGRTFPESFQKALRSLETGLTGLNDVEIPGLGQGDDKNAVRLALSAPAPDRLLKVAQALRHGVGHRQIYDSCKIDPWFINQLQEIVDREAKLAAHGLPETADAFRELKALGFSDARLAELAGCDTQTVARRRRAAGVSPVFKRIDTCAAEFASPTAYMYSTYEAPLERDSLHAECEAAPSQRDKVIILGGGPNRIGQGIEFDYCCCHAAFALSDAGYETIMVNCNPETVSTDYDTSDRLYFEPLTEEDVLEIARIEQSKGTLKGVIVQFGGQTPLKLAAALERENIPILGTSPDAIDLAEDRDRFQALVNDLGLRQPRNGIARSAEEAREIAREIGFPVVIRPSYVLG
;
A
#
# COMPACT_ATOMS: atom_id res chain seq x y z
N ALA A 1 -4.66 -5.02 -15.76
CA ALA A 1 -4.05 -6.06 -16.63
C ALA A 1 -2.64 -5.66 -17.07
N SER A 2 -2.43 -4.51 -17.70
CA SER A 2 -1.09 -4.08 -18.12
C SER A 2 -0.09 -4.04 -16.96
N LYS A 3 -0.45 -3.42 -15.83
CA LYS A 3 0.38 -3.41 -14.62
C LYS A 3 0.59 -4.80 -14.00
N ALA A 4 -0.41 -5.67 -14.15
CA ALA A 4 -0.37 -7.01 -13.56
C ALA A 4 0.54 -7.98 -14.34
N THR A 5 0.74 -7.74 -15.64
CA THR A 5 1.50 -8.64 -16.51
C THR A 5 2.80 -8.03 -16.98
N GLY A 6 2.89 -6.69 -16.98
CA GLY A 6 3.93 -5.93 -17.64
C GLY A 6 3.63 -5.63 -19.12
N PHE A 7 2.60 -6.24 -19.72
CA PHE A 7 2.29 -6.05 -21.13
C PHE A 7 1.56 -4.72 -21.39
N PRO A 8 2.10 -3.78 -22.19
CA PRO A 8 1.54 -2.43 -22.33
C PRO A 8 0.39 -2.38 -23.33
N ILE A 9 -0.79 -2.89 -22.94
CA ILE A 9 -1.97 -3.08 -23.82
C ILE A 9 -2.31 -1.83 -24.64
N ALA A 10 -2.36 -0.65 -24.03
CA ALA A 10 -2.73 0.58 -24.73
C ALA A 10 -1.68 1.02 -25.77
N LYS A 11 -0.38 0.87 -25.45
CA LYS A 11 0.75 1.19 -26.34
C LYS A 11 0.75 0.26 -27.56
N VAL A 12 0.54 -1.03 -27.33
CA VAL A 12 0.40 -2.05 -28.39
C VAL A 12 -0.84 -1.76 -29.24
N ALA A 13 -2.00 -1.57 -28.63
CA ALA A 13 -3.26 -1.30 -29.35
C ALA A 13 -3.18 -0.04 -30.23
N ALA A 14 -2.49 1.02 -29.79
CA ALA A 14 -2.26 2.21 -30.58
C ALA A 14 -1.45 1.93 -31.86
N ARG A 15 -0.46 1.03 -31.80
CA ARG A 15 0.30 0.60 -32.98
C ARG A 15 -0.53 -0.28 -33.91
N LEU A 16 -1.32 -1.21 -33.36
CA LEU A 16 -2.25 -2.02 -34.19
C LEU A 16 -3.24 -1.13 -34.95
N ALA A 17 -3.72 -0.05 -34.34
CA ALA A 17 -4.67 0.87 -34.95
C ALA A 17 -4.13 1.57 -36.22
N VAL A 18 -2.81 1.64 -36.40
CA VAL A 18 -2.15 2.21 -37.57
C VAL A 18 -1.58 1.15 -38.52
N GLY A 19 -1.98 -0.11 -38.36
CA GLY A 19 -1.74 -1.18 -39.33
C GLY A 19 -0.69 -2.22 -38.96
N TYR A 20 -0.04 -2.09 -37.79
CA TYR A 20 0.90 -3.12 -37.31
C TYR A 20 0.17 -4.40 -36.89
N THR A 21 0.85 -5.54 -37.01
CA THR A 21 0.42 -6.81 -36.42
C THR A 21 1.23 -7.13 -35.15
N LEU A 22 0.74 -8.05 -34.30
CA LEU A 22 1.38 -8.35 -33.01
C LEU A 22 2.80 -8.93 -33.16
N ASP A 23 3.06 -9.67 -34.24
CA ASP A 23 4.35 -10.27 -34.57
C ASP A 23 5.38 -9.26 -35.10
N GLU A 24 4.94 -8.07 -35.52
CA GLU A 24 5.80 -6.95 -35.93
C GLU A 24 6.23 -6.06 -34.76
N LEU A 25 5.65 -6.27 -33.57
CA LEU A 25 5.90 -5.46 -32.38
C LEU A 25 6.78 -6.21 -31.39
N GLU A 26 7.75 -5.51 -30.82
CA GLU A 26 8.63 -6.03 -29.78
C GLU A 26 7.97 -5.97 -28.39
N ASN A 27 8.31 -6.92 -27.51
CA ASN A 27 7.92 -6.91 -26.11
C ASN A 27 8.89 -6.04 -25.28
N ASP A 28 8.40 -4.85 -24.90
CA ASP A 28 9.14 -3.81 -24.19
C ASP A 28 9.94 -4.32 -22.96
N ILE A 29 9.34 -5.18 -22.13
CA ILE A 29 9.95 -5.61 -20.86
C ILE A 29 11.09 -6.60 -21.06
N THR A 30 11.04 -7.43 -22.10
CA THR A 30 12.13 -8.37 -22.44
C THR A 30 13.23 -7.72 -23.28
N GLY A 31 13.20 -6.39 -23.44
CA GLY A 31 14.14 -5.66 -24.28
C GLY A 31 14.05 -6.04 -25.76
N GLY A 32 12.86 -6.41 -26.24
CA GLY A 32 12.62 -6.85 -27.62
C GLY A 32 13.09 -8.27 -27.95
N ALA A 33 13.46 -9.08 -26.95
CA ALA A 33 13.85 -10.48 -27.17
C ALA A 33 12.68 -11.36 -27.67
N THR A 34 11.44 -10.96 -27.37
CA THR A 34 10.21 -11.65 -27.78
C THR A 34 9.26 -10.69 -28.51
N PRO A 35 8.40 -11.19 -29.43
CA PRO A 35 7.37 -10.37 -30.05
C PRO A 35 6.22 -10.07 -29.08
N ALA A 36 5.33 -9.14 -29.43
CA ALA A 36 4.10 -8.87 -28.67
C ALA A 36 3.00 -9.93 -28.92
N SER A 37 3.21 -10.85 -29.87
CA SER A 37 2.32 -11.97 -30.20
C SER A 37 2.52 -13.17 -29.26
N PHE A 38 2.24 -12.99 -27.98
CA PHE A 38 2.31 -14.05 -26.96
C PHE A 38 1.25 -13.83 -25.88
N GLU A 39 1.03 -14.84 -25.04
CA GLU A 39 0.21 -14.70 -23.84
C GLU A 39 1.14 -14.59 -22.62
N PRO A 40 1.06 -13.49 -21.84
CA PRO A 40 1.90 -13.34 -20.66
C PRO A 40 1.67 -14.47 -19.65
N THR A 41 2.76 -15.02 -19.13
CA THR A 41 2.74 -15.95 -18.01
C THR A 41 3.35 -15.26 -16.80
N ILE A 42 2.67 -15.35 -15.66
CA ILE A 42 3.12 -14.75 -14.41
C ILE A 42 3.38 -15.83 -13.38
N ASP A 43 4.41 -15.65 -12.57
CA ASP A 43 4.81 -16.54 -11.48
C ASP A 43 4.45 -15.93 -10.11
N TYR A 44 3.44 -15.07 -10.09
CA TYR A 44 2.95 -14.38 -8.89
C TYR A 44 1.44 -14.18 -8.96
N VAL A 45 0.86 -13.74 -7.84
CA VAL A 45 -0.55 -13.39 -7.70
C VAL A 45 -0.70 -11.88 -7.59
N VAL A 46 -1.61 -11.32 -8.38
CA VAL A 46 -1.96 -9.90 -8.33
C VAL A 46 -3.34 -9.73 -7.72
N THR A 47 -3.45 -8.89 -6.69
CA THR A 47 -4.70 -8.58 -6.01
C THR A 47 -5.02 -7.11 -6.16
N LYS A 48 -6.24 -6.80 -6.58
CA LYS A 48 -6.77 -5.43 -6.62
C LYS A 48 -7.92 -5.29 -5.64
N ILE A 49 -7.92 -4.23 -4.83
CA ILE A 49 -9.00 -3.91 -3.90
C ILE A 49 -9.50 -2.48 -4.17
N PRO A 50 -10.82 -2.27 -4.38
CA PRO A 50 -11.38 -0.94 -4.61
C PRO A 50 -11.33 -0.07 -3.34
N ARG A 51 -11.07 1.23 -3.52
CA ARG A 51 -11.17 2.27 -2.49
C ARG A 51 -12.53 2.96 -2.58
N PHE A 52 -13.21 3.11 -1.45
CA PHE A 52 -14.52 3.78 -1.34
C PHE A 52 -14.42 4.99 -0.41
N ALA A 53 -15.29 5.99 -0.54
CA ALA A 53 -15.29 7.18 0.33
C ALA A 53 -16.70 7.50 0.87
N PHE A 54 -17.43 6.49 1.36
CA PHE A 54 -18.81 6.64 1.86
C PHE A 54 -18.91 7.60 3.04
N GLU A 55 -17.84 7.77 3.82
CA GLU A 55 -17.74 8.74 4.91
C GLU A 55 -18.00 10.19 4.46
N LYS A 56 -17.78 10.50 3.17
CA LYS A 56 -18.07 11.82 2.58
C LYS A 56 -19.54 11.96 2.11
N PHE A 57 -20.33 10.89 2.16
CA PHE A 57 -21.70 10.83 1.66
C PHE A 57 -22.66 10.23 2.71
N PRO A 58 -23.01 10.97 3.77
CA PRO A 58 -23.78 10.44 4.90
C PRO A 58 -25.19 9.94 4.53
N GLY A 59 -25.76 10.43 3.42
CA GLY A 59 -27.04 9.94 2.89
C GLY A 59 -26.93 8.71 1.98
N ALA A 60 -25.73 8.21 1.71
CA ALA A 60 -25.50 7.07 0.82
C ALA A 60 -25.31 5.78 1.61
N GLU A 61 -26.03 4.74 1.22
CA GLU A 61 -25.85 3.41 1.80
C GLU A 61 -24.59 2.72 1.24
N PRO A 62 -23.73 2.12 2.10
CA PRO A 62 -22.47 1.48 1.72
C PRO A 62 -22.66 0.07 1.13
N HIS A 63 -23.78 -0.16 0.44
CA HIS A 63 -24.05 -1.41 -0.26
C HIS A 63 -23.46 -1.41 -1.66
N LEU A 64 -22.71 -2.46 -1.99
CA LEU A 64 -22.13 -2.66 -3.31
C LEU A 64 -23.12 -3.39 -4.22
N THR A 65 -23.22 -2.92 -5.44
CA THR A 65 -24.16 -3.42 -6.45
C THR A 65 -23.47 -3.38 -7.82
N THR A 66 -24.21 -3.65 -8.89
CA THR A 66 -23.71 -3.63 -10.28
C THR A 66 -23.26 -2.23 -10.73
N SER A 67 -23.76 -1.17 -10.09
CA SER A 67 -23.28 0.20 -10.28
C SER A 67 -22.06 0.49 -9.41
N MET A 68 -20.98 0.97 -10.04
CA MET A 68 -19.75 1.35 -9.34
C MET A 68 -19.97 2.51 -8.37
N LYS A 69 -19.34 2.41 -7.20
CA LYS A 69 -19.30 3.44 -6.15
C LYS A 69 -17.89 3.68 -5.60
N SER A 70 -16.89 2.96 -6.10
CA SER A 70 -15.49 3.13 -5.72
C SER A 70 -14.92 4.42 -6.33
N VAL A 71 -13.99 5.05 -5.62
CA VAL A 71 -13.31 6.30 -6.02
C VAL A 71 -11.87 6.09 -6.47
N GLY A 72 -11.37 4.87 -6.36
CA GLY A 72 -10.05 4.45 -6.80
C GLY A 72 -9.80 2.96 -6.48
N GLU A 73 -8.55 2.53 -6.57
CA GLU A 73 -8.13 1.16 -6.32
C GLU A 73 -6.66 1.07 -5.92
N ALA A 74 -6.35 0.09 -5.08
CA ALA A 74 -4.99 -0.33 -4.80
C ALA A 74 -4.74 -1.70 -5.43
N MET A 75 -3.52 -1.92 -5.92
CA MET A 75 -3.07 -3.21 -6.42
C MET A 75 -1.83 -3.64 -5.64
N ALA A 76 -1.66 -4.94 -5.45
CA ALA A 76 -0.44 -5.50 -4.89
C ALA A 76 -0.10 -6.83 -5.53
N ILE A 77 1.17 -7.21 -5.38
CA ILE A 77 1.76 -8.40 -5.99
C ILE A 77 2.47 -9.19 -4.90
N GLY A 78 2.26 -10.49 -4.88
CA GLY A 78 2.94 -11.42 -3.97
C GLY A 78 3.06 -12.80 -4.63
N ARG A 79 3.98 -13.64 -4.14
CA ARG A 79 4.20 -15.00 -4.67
C ARG A 79 3.05 -15.94 -4.32
N THR A 80 2.27 -15.58 -3.30
CA THR A 80 1.08 -16.31 -2.88
C THR A 80 -0.12 -15.36 -2.78
N PHE A 81 -1.33 -15.92 -2.80
CA PHE A 81 -2.54 -15.13 -2.59
C PHE A 81 -2.56 -14.43 -1.22
N PRO A 82 -2.26 -15.10 -0.09
CA PRO A 82 -2.21 -14.42 1.21
C PRO A 82 -1.27 -13.21 1.21
N GLU A 83 -0.08 -13.36 0.61
CA GLU A 83 0.89 -12.27 0.51
C GLU A 83 0.34 -11.09 -0.29
N SER A 84 -0.12 -11.36 -1.52
CA SER A 84 -0.71 -10.36 -2.42
C SER A 84 -1.93 -9.66 -1.79
N PHE A 85 -2.80 -10.42 -1.14
CA PHE A 85 -4.02 -9.92 -0.52
C PHE A 85 -3.74 -9.03 0.70
N GLN A 86 -2.86 -9.45 1.62
CA GLN A 86 -2.52 -8.63 2.79
C GLN A 86 -1.73 -7.36 2.40
N LYS A 87 -0.89 -7.41 1.36
CA LYS A 87 -0.26 -6.22 0.77
C LYS A 87 -1.31 -5.27 0.20
N ALA A 88 -2.31 -5.78 -0.52
CA ALA A 88 -3.38 -4.96 -1.07
C ALA A 88 -4.22 -4.31 0.04
N LEU A 89 -4.53 -5.02 1.14
CA LEU A 89 -5.28 -4.46 2.27
C LEU A 89 -4.55 -3.28 2.92
N ARG A 90 -3.26 -3.42 3.21
CA ARG A 90 -2.48 -2.32 3.82
C ARG A 90 -2.16 -1.18 2.86
N SER A 91 -2.35 -1.39 1.56
CA SER A 91 -2.22 -0.35 0.52
C SER A 91 -3.45 0.55 0.39
N LEU A 92 -4.57 0.26 1.08
CA LEU A 92 -5.83 0.97 0.88
C LEU A 92 -5.88 2.40 1.47
N GLU A 93 -4.88 2.80 2.25
CA GLU A 93 -4.85 4.09 2.95
C GLU A 93 -6.11 4.32 3.82
N THR A 94 -6.58 3.25 4.46
CA THR A 94 -7.69 3.23 5.42
C THR A 94 -7.26 2.89 6.84
N GLY A 95 -5.95 2.74 7.08
CA GLY A 95 -5.39 2.36 8.39
C GLY A 95 -5.40 0.85 8.65
N LEU A 96 -5.71 0.03 7.65
CA LEU A 96 -5.61 -1.43 7.78
C LEU A 96 -4.14 -1.86 7.80
N THR A 97 -3.81 -2.75 8.71
CA THR A 97 -2.48 -3.39 8.83
C THR A 97 -2.51 -4.83 8.30
N GLY A 98 -3.70 -5.38 8.07
CA GLY A 98 -3.94 -6.71 7.51
C GLY A 98 -5.44 -7.03 7.57
N LEU A 99 -5.78 -8.25 7.94
CA LEU A 99 -7.17 -8.62 8.27
C LEU A 99 -7.55 -8.06 9.65
N ASN A 100 -7.72 -6.75 9.79
CA ASN A 100 -8.09 -6.17 11.09
C ASN A 100 -9.46 -6.69 11.59
N ASP A 101 -9.62 -6.67 12.91
CA ASP A 101 -10.82 -7.14 13.59
C ASP A 101 -11.98 -6.15 13.34
N VAL A 102 -13.17 -6.70 13.15
CA VAL A 102 -14.41 -5.91 12.97
C VAL A 102 -15.53 -6.51 13.78
N GLU A 103 -16.48 -5.70 14.21
CA GLU A 103 -17.64 -6.20 14.91
C GLU A 103 -18.70 -6.72 13.92
N ILE A 104 -19.29 -7.87 14.25
CA ILE A 104 -20.49 -8.37 13.57
C ILE A 104 -21.65 -8.27 14.57
N PRO A 105 -22.64 -7.37 14.31
CA PRO A 105 -23.79 -7.23 15.19
C PRO A 105 -24.51 -8.57 15.41
N GLY A 106 -24.72 -8.94 16.68
CA GLY A 106 -25.42 -10.16 17.08
C GLY A 106 -24.57 -11.44 17.07
N LEU A 107 -23.31 -11.38 16.65
CA LEU A 107 -22.39 -12.53 16.74
C LEU A 107 -21.96 -12.78 18.19
N GLY A 108 -22.01 -14.04 18.63
CA GLY A 108 -21.74 -14.45 20.02
C GLY A 108 -22.94 -14.28 20.96
N GLN A 109 -24.11 -13.88 20.46
CA GLN A 109 -25.32 -13.62 21.26
C GLN A 109 -26.38 -14.73 21.13
N GLY A 110 -26.06 -15.84 20.46
CA GLY A 110 -26.88 -17.07 20.43
C GLY A 110 -27.55 -17.38 19.09
N ASP A 111 -27.71 -16.40 18.19
CA ASP A 111 -28.19 -16.60 16.81
C ASP A 111 -27.12 -16.22 15.77
N ASP A 112 -25.91 -16.72 16.02
CA ASP A 112 -24.70 -16.43 15.25
C ASP A 112 -24.88 -16.77 13.76
N LYS A 113 -25.67 -17.79 13.46
CA LYS A 113 -25.95 -18.19 12.07
C LYS A 113 -26.68 -17.11 11.29
N ASN A 114 -27.72 -16.50 11.87
CA ASN A 114 -28.44 -15.42 11.21
C ASN A 114 -27.64 -14.12 11.21
N ALA A 115 -26.89 -13.82 12.29
CA ALA A 115 -26.00 -12.66 12.36
C ALA A 115 -24.97 -12.67 11.22
N VAL A 116 -24.27 -13.80 11.02
CA VAL A 116 -23.30 -13.97 9.93
C VAL A 116 -23.98 -13.88 8.57
N ARG A 117 -25.11 -14.56 8.39
CA ARG A 117 -25.84 -14.53 7.10
C ARG A 117 -26.22 -13.10 6.74
N LEU A 118 -26.75 -12.33 7.70
CA LEU A 118 -27.11 -10.94 7.50
C LEU A 118 -25.87 -10.11 7.12
N ALA A 119 -24.80 -10.21 7.90
CA ALA A 119 -23.58 -9.43 7.72
C ALA A 119 -22.85 -9.72 6.40
N LEU A 120 -22.93 -10.95 5.88
CA LEU A 120 -22.23 -11.38 4.68
C LEU A 120 -23.08 -11.35 3.40
N SER A 121 -24.41 -11.38 3.52
CA SER A 121 -25.33 -11.41 2.38
C SER A 121 -25.34 -10.12 1.56
N ALA A 122 -25.19 -8.97 2.22
CA ALA A 122 -25.11 -7.67 1.56
C ALA A 122 -23.64 -7.33 1.25
N PRO A 123 -23.24 -7.22 -0.03
CA PRO A 123 -21.91 -6.74 -0.40
C PRO A 123 -21.65 -5.35 0.20
N ALA A 124 -20.53 -5.20 0.89
CA ALA A 124 -20.09 -3.95 1.53
C ALA A 124 -18.55 -3.86 1.46
N PRO A 125 -17.95 -2.65 1.54
CA PRO A 125 -16.50 -2.46 1.49
C PRO A 125 -15.71 -3.34 2.48
N ASP A 126 -16.23 -3.53 3.69
CA ASP A 126 -15.60 -4.27 4.78
C ASP A 126 -15.97 -5.77 4.80
N ARG A 127 -16.67 -6.27 3.78
CA ARG A 127 -17.21 -7.64 3.79
C ARG A 127 -16.14 -8.71 3.95
N LEU A 128 -14.93 -8.51 3.41
CA LEU A 128 -13.82 -9.46 3.58
C LEU A 128 -13.30 -9.51 5.01
N LEU A 129 -13.30 -8.37 5.73
CA LEU A 129 -12.98 -8.33 7.16
C LEU A 129 -14.06 -9.07 7.97
N LYS A 130 -15.34 -8.90 7.60
CA LYS A 130 -16.45 -9.66 8.21
C LYS A 130 -16.35 -11.15 7.95
N VAL A 131 -15.87 -11.58 6.77
CA VAL A 131 -15.58 -13.00 6.51
C VAL A 131 -14.48 -13.50 7.45
N ALA A 132 -13.38 -12.77 7.58
CA ALA A 132 -12.31 -13.13 8.51
C ALA A 132 -12.80 -13.18 9.96
N GLN A 133 -13.63 -12.22 10.38
CA GLN A 133 -14.24 -12.23 11.70
C GLN A 133 -15.13 -13.45 11.90
N ALA A 134 -15.98 -13.82 10.94
CA ALA A 134 -16.80 -15.03 11.02
C ALA A 134 -15.92 -16.29 11.18
N LEU A 135 -14.80 -16.38 10.47
CA LEU A 135 -13.83 -17.49 10.62
C LEU A 135 -13.21 -17.53 12.03
N ARG A 136 -12.86 -16.37 12.61
CA ARG A 136 -12.36 -16.28 14.01
C ARG A 136 -13.35 -16.85 15.03
N HIS A 137 -14.65 -16.69 14.77
CA HIS A 137 -15.72 -17.24 15.59
C HIS A 137 -16.09 -18.69 15.24
N GLY A 138 -15.28 -19.38 14.44
CA GLY A 138 -15.47 -20.81 14.12
C GLY A 138 -16.61 -21.08 13.15
N VAL A 139 -17.07 -20.09 12.39
CA VAL A 139 -18.13 -20.29 11.40
C VAL A 139 -17.62 -21.14 10.25
N GLY A 140 -18.35 -22.22 9.94
CA GLY A 140 -17.97 -23.15 8.88
C GLY A 140 -17.93 -22.51 7.49
N HIS A 141 -16.95 -22.92 6.68
CA HIS A 141 -16.71 -22.36 5.34
C HIS A 141 -17.93 -22.46 4.41
N ARG A 142 -18.67 -23.57 4.51
CA ARG A 142 -19.89 -23.76 3.71
C ARG A 142 -20.94 -22.69 4.02
N GLN A 143 -21.11 -22.31 5.28
CA GLN A 143 -22.04 -21.27 5.68
C GLN A 143 -21.61 -19.89 5.16
N ILE A 144 -20.32 -19.60 5.19
CA ILE A 144 -19.75 -18.36 4.63
C ILE A 144 -20.01 -18.33 3.11
N TYR A 145 -19.63 -19.39 2.40
CA TYR A 145 -19.92 -19.54 0.96
C TYR A 145 -21.40 -19.36 0.67
N ASP A 146 -22.28 -20.04 1.41
CA ASP A 146 -23.71 -19.96 1.18
C ASP A 146 -24.25 -18.54 1.38
N SER A 147 -23.61 -17.74 2.25
CA SER A 147 -24.01 -16.36 2.57
C SER A 147 -23.50 -15.33 1.56
N CYS A 148 -22.25 -15.41 1.09
CA CYS A 148 -21.64 -14.36 0.25
C CYS A 148 -21.20 -14.80 -1.15
N LYS A 149 -21.21 -16.11 -1.43
CA LYS A 149 -20.77 -16.74 -2.68
C LYS A 149 -19.31 -16.49 -3.06
N ILE A 150 -18.48 -16.03 -2.12
CA ILE A 150 -17.02 -16.02 -2.30
C ILE A 150 -16.55 -17.46 -2.43
N ASP A 151 -15.75 -17.76 -3.45
CA ASP A 151 -15.32 -19.12 -3.74
C ASP A 151 -14.64 -19.77 -2.52
N PRO A 152 -14.92 -21.05 -2.21
CA PRO A 152 -14.31 -21.76 -1.09
C PRO A 152 -12.78 -21.72 -1.08
N TRP A 153 -12.14 -21.64 -2.25
CA TRP A 153 -10.69 -21.49 -2.32
C TRP A 153 -10.21 -20.24 -1.57
N PHE A 154 -10.81 -19.08 -1.80
CA PHE A 154 -10.45 -17.85 -1.09
C PHE A 154 -10.79 -17.93 0.41
N ILE A 155 -11.90 -18.57 0.76
CA ILE A 155 -12.28 -18.76 2.16
C ILE A 155 -11.22 -19.60 2.90
N ASN A 156 -10.70 -20.65 2.26
CA ASN A 156 -9.60 -21.46 2.81
C ASN A 156 -8.33 -20.63 3.04
N GLN A 157 -7.98 -19.76 2.08
CA GLN A 157 -6.82 -18.88 2.23
C GLN A 157 -7.00 -17.88 3.39
N LEU A 158 -8.20 -17.32 3.56
CA LEU A 158 -8.51 -16.44 4.70
C LEU A 158 -8.46 -17.21 6.03
N GLN A 159 -8.91 -18.47 6.05
CA GLN A 159 -8.80 -19.33 7.24
C GLN A 159 -7.34 -19.54 7.63
N GLU A 160 -6.45 -19.79 6.67
CA GLU A 160 -5.02 -19.95 6.95
C GLU A 160 -4.44 -18.71 7.62
N ILE A 161 -4.76 -17.51 7.14
CA ILE A 161 -4.32 -16.26 7.78
C ILE A 161 -4.88 -16.17 9.20
N VAL A 162 -6.18 -16.39 9.39
CA VAL A 162 -6.85 -16.35 10.71
C VAL A 162 -6.25 -17.36 11.70
N ASP A 163 -5.92 -18.56 11.25
CA ASP A 163 -5.30 -19.60 12.09
C ASP A 163 -3.90 -19.17 12.55
N ARG A 164 -3.15 -18.46 11.72
CA ARG A 164 -1.84 -17.88 12.09
C ARG A 164 -1.99 -16.71 13.03
N GLU A 165 -3.00 -15.86 12.85
CA GLU A 165 -3.33 -14.79 13.80
C GLU A 165 -3.62 -15.36 15.19
N ALA A 166 -4.44 -16.42 15.27
CA ALA A 166 -4.77 -17.06 16.54
C ALA A 166 -3.53 -17.62 17.26
N LYS A 167 -2.61 -18.24 16.51
CA LYS A 167 -1.33 -18.72 17.08
C LYS A 167 -0.46 -17.58 17.59
N LEU A 168 -0.37 -16.48 16.85
CA LEU A 168 0.38 -15.29 17.24
C LEU A 168 -0.22 -14.63 18.49
N ALA A 169 -1.53 -14.50 18.56
CA ALA A 169 -2.21 -13.95 19.74
C ALA A 169 -2.00 -14.82 20.98
N ALA A 170 -1.92 -16.15 20.81
CA ALA A 170 -1.71 -17.08 21.93
C ALA A 170 -0.25 -17.21 22.38
N HIS A 171 0.72 -17.10 21.47
CA HIS A 171 2.13 -17.44 21.72
C HIS A 171 3.11 -16.30 21.51
N GLY A 172 2.67 -15.15 21.01
CA GLY A 172 3.51 -14.01 20.67
C GLY A 172 4.36 -14.22 19.41
N LEU A 173 5.35 -13.35 19.21
CA LEU A 173 6.22 -13.39 18.03
C LEU A 173 7.15 -14.62 18.05
N PRO A 174 7.41 -15.23 16.88
CA PRO A 174 8.29 -16.38 16.78
C PRO A 174 9.75 -16.04 17.15
N GLU A 175 10.52 -17.06 17.51
CA GLU A 175 11.94 -16.92 17.88
C GLU A 175 12.90 -17.21 16.72
N THR A 176 12.49 -18.00 15.72
CA THR A 176 13.34 -18.44 14.62
C THR A 176 13.13 -17.63 13.35
N ALA A 177 14.18 -17.51 12.55
CA ALA A 177 14.15 -16.84 11.25
C ALA A 177 13.13 -17.49 10.29
N ASP A 178 13.04 -18.81 10.28
CA ASP A 178 12.12 -19.54 9.40
C ASP A 178 10.66 -19.29 9.75
N ALA A 179 10.32 -19.31 11.04
CA ALA A 179 8.96 -19.00 11.48
C ALA A 179 8.59 -17.53 11.22
N PHE A 180 9.53 -16.59 11.36
CA PHE A 180 9.32 -15.22 10.88
C PHE A 180 9.07 -15.20 9.38
N ARG A 181 9.90 -15.86 8.57
CA ARG A 181 9.76 -15.88 7.11
C ARG A 181 8.43 -16.49 6.67
N GLU A 182 7.97 -17.58 7.30
CA GLU A 182 6.65 -18.17 7.04
C GLU A 182 5.51 -17.16 7.25
N LEU A 183 5.54 -16.40 8.35
CA LEU A 183 4.53 -15.37 8.58
C LEU A 183 4.63 -14.24 7.55
N LYS A 184 5.85 -13.78 7.26
CA LYS A 184 6.04 -12.70 6.28
C LYS A 184 5.66 -13.13 4.86
N ALA A 185 5.88 -14.40 4.49
CA ALA A 185 5.47 -14.99 3.21
C ALA A 185 3.95 -15.18 3.06
N LEU A 186 3.21 -15.11 4.18
CA LEU A 186 1.75 -14.98 4.17
C LEU A 186 1.28 -13.52 4.04
N GLY A 187 2.21 -12.56 3.99
CA GLY A 187 1.92 -11.13 3.83
C GLY A 187 1.69 -10.34 5.10
N PHE A 188 1.90 -10.94 6.29
CA PHE A 188 1.73 -10.23 7.56
C PHE A 188 2.64 -9.01 7.64
N SER A 189 2.07 -7.83 7.84
CA SER A 189 2.86 -6.62 8.12
C SER A 189 3.45 -6.67 9.53
N ASP A 190 4.57 -5.98 9.74
CA ASP A 190 5.18 -5.82 11.06
C ASP A 190 4.18 -5.15 12.03
N ALA A 191 3.31 -4.26 11.53
CA ALA A 191 2.25 -3.63 12.31
C ALA A 191 1.17 -4.64 12.75
N ARG A 192 0.72 -5.54 11.87
CA ARG A 192 -0.27 -6.57 12.24
C ARG A 192 0.32 -7.59 13.21
N LEU A 193 1.58 -7.97 13.02
CA LEU A 193 2.30 -8.84 13.96
C LEU A 193 2.42 -8.18 15.34
N ALA A 194 2.66 -6.87 15.39
CA ALA A 194 2.77 -6.10 16.63
C ALA A 194 1.43 -6.02 17.38
N GLU A 195 0.33 -5.73 16.67
CA GLU A 195 -1.03 -5.75 17.23
C GLU A 195 -1.35 -7.11 17.87
N LEU A 196 -1.10 -8.20 17.15
CA LEU A 196 -1.42 -9.56 17.61
C LEU A 196 -0.54 -10.02 18.78
N ALA A 197 0.73 -9.62 18.79
CA ALA A 197 1.67 -9.97 19.84
C ALA A 197 1.64 -9.02 21.05
N GLY A 198 0.85 -7.94 21.00
CA GLY A 198 0.78 -6.94 22.07
C GLY A 198 2.08 -6.17 22.27
N CYS A 199 2.83 -5.87 21.20
CA CYS A 199 4.06 -5.09 21.25
C CYS A 199 4.05 -3.93 20.25
N ASP A 200 5.13 -3.14 20.20
CA ASP A 200 5.29 -2.07 19.21
C ASP A 200 5.80 -2.61 17.85
N THR A 201 5.46 -1.90 16.76
CA THR A 201 5.88 -2.24 15.39
C THR A 201 7.41 -2.29 15.25
N GLN A 202 8.14 -1.39 15.92
CA GLN A 202 9.60 -1.31 15.83
C GLN A 202 10.28 -2.54 16.44
N THR A 203 9.68 -3.16 17.46
CA THR A 203 10.14 -4.38 18.10
C THR A 203 10.04 -5.56 17.14
N VAL A 204 8.94 -5.67 16.38
CA VAL A 204 8.81 -6.68 15.32
C VAL A 204 9.89 -6.48 14.26
N ALA A 205 10.00 -5.27 13.70
CA ALA A 205 10.97 -4.95 12.66
C ALA A 205 12.41 -5.21 13.12
N ARG A 206 12.74 -4.91 14.38
CA ARG A 206 14.07 -5.17 14.97
C ARG A 206 14.35 -6.66 15.14
N ARG A 207 13.40 -7.43 15.67
CA ARG A 207 13.54 -8.89 15.85
C ARG A 207 13.68 -9.60 14.51
N ARG A 208 12.81 -9.27 13.55
CA ARG A 208 12.83 -9.80 12.20
C ARG A 208 14.19 -9.55 11.52
N ARG A 209 14.69 -8.31 11.59
CA ARG A 209 16.01 -7.94 11.05
C ARG A 209 17.17 -8.63 11.79
N ALA A 210 17.13 -8.73 13.12
CA ALA A 210 18.13 -9.44 13.90
C ALA A 210 18.20 -10.93 13.54
N ALA A 211 17.09 -11.52 13.11
CA ALA A 211 17.01 -12.88 12.60
C ALA A 211 17.41 -13.02 11.12
N GLY A 212 17.83 -11.94 10.44
CA GLY A 212 18.21 -11.97 9.03
C GLY A 212 17.03 -12.14 8.07
N VAL A 213 15.82 -11.75 8.48
CA VAL A 213 14.61 -11.88 7.65
C VAL A 213 14.29 -10.53 7.02
N SER A 214 14.63 -10.36 5.75
CA SER A 214 14.28 -9.20 4.93
C SER A 214 13.58 -9.67 3.66
N PRO A 215 12.74 -8.83 3.02
CA PRO A 215 12.15 -9.19 1.75
C PRO A 215 13.24 -9.27 0.67
N VAL A 216 12.99 -10.09 -0.34
CA VAL A 216 13.66 -10.00 -1.62
C VAL A 216 12.74 -9.29 -2.61
N PHE A 217 13.32 -8.75 -3.68
CA PHE A 217 12.55 -8.11 -4.74
C PHE A 217 12.63 -8.96 -6.00
N LYS A 218 11.47 -9.21 -6.60
CA LYS A 218 11.31 -9.96 -7.86
C LYS A 218 10.85 -9.02 -8.95
N ARG A 219 11.21 -9.33 -10.20
CA ARG A 219 10.82 -8.52 -11.36
C ARG A 219 9.54 -9.02 -12.01
N ILE A 220 8.87 -8.10 -12.68
CA ILE A 220 7.78 -8.38 -13.61
C ILE A 220 8.39 -8.46 -15.00
N ASP A 221 8.28 -9.61 -15.64
CA ASP A 221 8.98 -9.94 -16.88
C ASP A 221 8.05 -10.41 -18.03
N THR A 222 6.75 -10.52 -17.78
CA THR A 222 5.71 -11.06 -18.69
C THR A 222 5.81 -12.56 -19.01
N CYS A 223 6.85 -13.27 -18.57
CA CYS A 223 7.19 -14.61 -19.05
C CYS A 223 7.60 -15.61 -17.95
N ALA A 224 7.38 -15.29 -16.67
CA ALA A 224 7.68 -16.17 -15.55
C ALA A 224 9.14 -16.67 -15.56
N ALA A 225 10.06 -15.72 -15.73
CA ALA A 225 11.50 -15.91 -15.81
C ALA A 225 12.02 -16.79 -16.96
N GLU A 226 11.20 -17.10 -17.98
CA GLU A 226 11.68 -17.81 -19.19
C GLU A 226 12.73 -16.97 -19.95
N PHE A 227 12.56 -15.65 -19.96
CA PHE A 227 13.48 -14.70 -20.58
C PHE A 227 13.96 -13.65 -19.59
N ALA A 228 15.20 -13.20 -19.75
CA ALA A 228 15.75 -12.13 -18.91
C ALA A 228 15.03 -10.81 -19.18
N SER A 229 14.62 -10.11 -18.11
CA SER A 229 14.04 -8.77 -18.17
C SER A 229 15.02 -7.72 -17.64
N PRO A 230 15.54 -6.80 -18.48
CA PRO A 230 16.36 -5.70 -18.01
C PRO A 230 15.54 -4.67 -17.21
N THR A 231 14.22 -4.60 -17.43
CA THR A 231 13.33 -3.61 -16.82
C THR A 231 13.21 -3.82 -15.31
N ALA A 232 13.51 -2.77 -14.53
CA ALA A 232 13.44 -2.79 -13.08
C ALA A 232 12.02 -2.49 -12.58
N TYR A 233 11.05 -3.33 -12.97
CA TYR A 233 9.67 -3.29 -12.48
C TYR A 233 9.48 -4.37 -11.42
N MET A 234 9.40 -3.99 -10.14
CA MET A 234 9.65 -4.90 -9.02
C MET A 234 8.53 -4.92 -7.98
N TYR A 235 8.46 -6.03 -7.25
CA TYR A 235 7.66 -6.21 -6.04
C TYR A 235 8.42 -7.00 -4.98
N SER A 236 8.12 -6.76 -3.71
CA SER A 236 8.69 -7.45 -2.55
C SER A 236 8.01 -8.80 -2.29
N THR A 237 8.77 -9.78 -1.83
CA THR A 237 8.27 -11.05 -1.35
C THR A 237 9.21 -11.68 -0.32
N TYR A 238 8.68 -12.55 0.54
CA TYR A 238 9.46 -13.33 1.51
C TYR A 238 9.65 -14.78 1.05
N GLU A 239 10.18 -14.97 -0.15
CA GLU A 239 10.45 -16.29 -0.71
C GLU A 239 11.50 -17.05 0.12
N ALA A 240 11.35 -18.37 0.20
CA ALA A 240 12.36 -19.24 0.79
C ALA A 240 13.45 -19.56 -0.25
N PRO A 241 14.70 -19.81 0.17
CA PRO A 241 15.73 -20.27 -0.76
C PRO A 241 15.29 -21.54 -1.50
N LEU A 242 15.38 -21.53 -2.84
CA LEU A 242 15.06 -22.67 -3.70
C LEU A 242 16.08 -23.80 -3.57
N GLU A 243 17.36 -23.44 -3.44
CA GLU A 243 18.45 -24.40 -3.26
C GLU A 243 18.64 -24.72 -1.78
N ARG A 244 18.71 -26.02 -1.45
CA ARG A 244 18.94 -26.49 -0.06
C ARG A 244 20.23 -25.94 0.56
N ASP A 245 21.21 -25.59 -0.26
CA ASP A 245 22.52 -25.09 0.17
C ASP A 245 22.61 -23.55 0.16
N SER A 246 21.57 -22.85 -0.34
CA SER A 246 21.52 -21.39 -0.28
C SER A 246 20.90 -20.93 1.03
N LEU A 247 21.61 -20.02 1.72
CA LEU A 247 21.13 -19.38 2.95
C LEU A 247 20.11 -18.25 2.69
N HIS A 248 19.98 -17.80 1.43
CA HIS A 248 19.17 -16.64 1.07
C HIS A 248 18.37 -16.87 -0.22
N ALA A 249 17.14 -16.34 -0.26
CA ALA A 249 16.38 -16.26 -1.50
C ALA A 249 17.04 -15.27 -2.46
N GLU A 250 16.88 -15.51 -3.76
CA GLU A 250 17.43 -14.65 -4.79
C GLU A 250 16.70 -13.30 -4.83
N CYS A 251 17.46 -12.20 -4.78
CA CYS A 251 16.94 -10.84 -4.89
C CYS A 251 17.37 -10.21 -6.22
N GLU A 252 16.40 -9.84 -7.04
CA GLU A 252 16.58 -9.30 -8.40
C GLU A 252 16.59 -7.76 -8.43
N ALA A 253 16.61 -7.12 -7.25
CA ALA A 253 16.68 -5.66 -7.14
C ALA A 253 17.87 -5.12 -7.96
N ALA A 254 19.05 -5.71 -7.79
CA ALA A 254 20.29 -5.33 -8.49
C ALA A 254 20.52 -3.80 -8.52
N PRO A 255 20.64 -3.12 -7.36
CA PRO A 255 20.83 -1.67 -7.29
C PRO A 255 22.08 -1.21 -8.06
N SER A 256 22.01 -0.03 -8.68
CA SER A 256 23.12 0.57 -9.44
C SER A 256 24.09 1.34 -8.54
N GLN A 257 25.23 1.82 -9.10
CA GLN A 257 26.19 2.69 -8.41
C GLN A 257 25.84 4.19 -8.49
N ARG A 258 24.73 4.55 -9.14
CA ARG A 258 24.38 5.95 -9.42
C ARG A 258 23.94 6.71 -8.16
N ASP A 259 23.85 8.02 -8.32
CA ASP A 259 23.18 8.90 -7.38
C ASP A 259 21.67 8.79 -7.58
N LYS A 260 20.96 8.39 -6.52
CA LYS A 260 19.55 7.97 -6.56
C LYS A 260 18.64 8.92 -5.81
N VAL A 261 17.41 9.06 -6.27
CA VAL A 261 16.33 9.75 -5.56
C VAL A 261 15.07 8.89 -5.58
N ILE A 262 14.50 8.65 -4.40
CA ILE A 262 13.21 7.97 -4.25
C ILE A 262 12.09 8.99 -4.29
N ILE A 263 11.03 8.70 -5.04
CA ILE A 263 9.80 9.49 -5.15
C ILE A 263 8.66 8.61 -4.65
N LEU A 264 8.01 9.06 -3.58
CA LEU A 264 6.86 8.34 -3.03
C LEU A 264 5.56 8.86 -3.66
N GLY A 265 4.78 7.94 -4.24
CA GLY A 265 3.45 8.19 -4.75
C GLY A 265 2.41 8.41 -3.64
N GLY A 266 1.14 8.46 -4.03
CA GLY A 266 0.02 8.66 -3.09
C GLY A 266 -0.78 7.41 -2.73
N GLY A 267 -0.56 6.29 -3.43
CA GLY A 267 -1.38 5.10 -3.30
C GLY A 267 -2.72 5.27 -4.03
N PRO A 268 -3.79 4.56 -3.60
CA PRO A 268 -5.08 4.59 -4.29
C PRO A 268 -5.69 5.99 -4.29
N ASN A 269 -6.20 6.40 -5.45
CA ASN A 269 -6.96 7.64 -5.57
C ASN A 269 -8.18 7.65 -4.62
N ARG A 270 -8.48 8.83 -4.07
CA ARG A 270 -9.69 9.11 -3.29
C ARG A 270 -10.09 10.57 -3.40
N ILE A 271 -11.29 10.91 -2.94
CA ILE A 271 -11.77 12.30 -2.98
C ILE A 271 -10.85 13.20 -2.14
N GLY A 272 -10.20 14.17 -2.81
CA GLY A 272 -9.22 15.08 -2.22
C GLY A 272 -7.76 14.63 -2.41
N GLN A 273 -7.54 13.43 -2.95
CA GLN A 273 -6.22 12.89 -3.33
C GLN A 273 -6.35 12.12 -4.63
N GLY A 274 -6.35 12.86 -5.74
CA GLY A 274 -6.50 12.31 -7.08
C GLY A 274 -5.21 12.33 -7.90
N ILE A 275 -5.42 12.34 -9.21
CA ILE A 275 -4.38 12.28 -10.24
C ILE A 275 -3.42 13.48 -10.21
N GLU A 276 -3.82 14.59 -9.59
CA GLU A 276 -2.97 15.78 -9.44
C GLU A 276 -1.67 15.49 -8.69
N PHE A 277 -1.69 14.55 -7.72
CA PHE A 277 -0.49 14.15 -6.98
C PHE A 277 0.39 13.22 -7.82
N ASP A 278 -0.23 12.30 -8.58
CA ASP A 278 0.48 11.43 -9.51
C ASP A 278 1.23 12.23 -10.58
N TYR A 279 0.59 13.28 -11.10
CA TYR A 279 1.19 14.22 -12.05
C TYR A 279 2.48 14.84 -11.47
N CYS A 280 2.44 15.32 -10.23
CA CYS A 280 3.62 15.88 -9.56
C CYS A 280 4.74 14.84 -9.40
N CYS A 281 4.40 13.61 -9.00
CA CYS A 281 5.36 12.51 -8.89
C CYS A 281 6.03 12.18 -10.24
N CYS A 282 5.26 12.13 -11.34
CA CYS A 282 5.80 11.89 -12.68
C CYS A 282 6.77 13.02 -13.09
N HIS A 283 6.38 14.28 -12.87
CA HIS A 283 7.23 15.42 -13.19
C HIS A 283 8.52 15.45 -12.36
N ALA A 284 8.50 15.01 -11.10
CA ALA A 284 9.73 14.82 -10.33
C ALA A 284 10.65 13.79 -10.97
N ALA A 285 10.12 12.65 -11.40
CA ALA A 285 10.91 11.61 -12.04
C ALA A 285 11.55 12.14 -13.33
N PHE A 286 10.77 12.78 -14.20
CA PHE A 286 11.29 13.35 -15.44
C PHE A 286 12.39 14.40 -15.19
N ALA A 287 12.14 15.36 -14.29
CA ALA A 287 13.11 16.42 -14.00
C ALA A 287 14.39 15.91 -13.33
N LEU A 288 14.30 14.91 -12.45
CA LEU A 288 15.46 14.30 -11.80
C LEU A 288 16.26 13.43 -12.76
N SER A 289 15.59 12.72 -13.66
CA SER A 289 16.23 11.94 -14.73
C SER A 289 17.00 12.88 -15.67
N ASP A 290 16.40 13.99 -16.09
CA ASP A 290 17.06 15.05 -16.88
C ASP A 290 18.28 15.65 -16.15
N ALA A 291 18.22 15.72 -14.82
CA ALA A 291 19.35 16.16 -13.97
C ALA A 291 20.40 15.06 -13.72
N GLY A 292 20.22 13.86 -14.27
CA GLY A 292 21.18 12.75 -14.22
C GLY A 292 21.04 11.80 -13.03
N TYR A 293 20.04 12.00 -12.16
CA TYR A 293 19.76 11.09 -11.05
C TYR A 293 19.11 9.79 -11.55
N GLU A 294 19.39 8.69 -10.87
CA GLU A 294 18.58 7.47 -11.00
C GLU A 294 17.31 7.63 -10.17
N THR A 295 16.17 7.59 -10.86
CA THR A 295 14.85 7.85 -10.30
C THR A 295 14.17 6.57 -9.88
N ILE A 296 13.67 6.55 -8.65
CA ILE A 296 13.05 5.37 -8.05
C ILE A 296 11.62 5.73 -7.65
N MET A 297 10.63 5.18 -8.35
CA MET A 297 9.23 5.38 -8.00
C MET A 297 8.73 4.28 -7.06
N VAL A 298 8.04 4.67 -6.00
CA VAL A 298 7.32 3.74 -5.12
C VAL A 298 5.84 4.12 -5.10
N ASN A 299 4.98 3.29 -5.68
CA ASN A 299 3.53 3.50 -5.68
C ASN A 299 2.78 2.19 -5.97
N CYS A 300 1.51 2.10 -5.59
CA CYS A 300 0.67 0.90 -5.73
C CYS A 300 -0.67 1.15 -6.43
N ASN A 301 -0.84 2.32 -7.03
CA ASN A 301 -2.04 2.64 -7.81
C ASN A 301 -1.88 2.11 -9.25
N PRO A 302 -2.72 1.15 -9.69
CA PRO A 302 -2.59 0.56 -11.03
C PRO A 302 -3.11 1.47 -12.15
N GLU A 303 -3.86 2.53 -11.83
CA GLU A 303 -4.48 3.42 -12.82
C GLU A 303 -3.51 4.49 -13.33
N THR A 304 -2.35 4.66 -12.69
CA THR A 304 -1.56 5.87 -12.83
C THR A 304 -0.35 5.74 -13.76
N VAL A 305 0.15 6.90 -14.18
CA VAL A 305 1.35 7.00 -15.03
C VAL A 305 2.61 6.80 -14.19
N SER A 306 2.60 7.16 -12.90
CA SER A 306 3.77 6.92 -12.05
C SER A 306 4.12 5.43 -11.96
N THR A 307 3.14 4.53 -12.04
CA THR A 307 3.36 3.08 -12.02
C THR A 307 3.56 2.51 -13.42
N ASP A 308 3.85 3.34 -14.42
CA ASP A 308 4.42 2.88 -15.69
C ASP A 308 5.93 2.71 -15.56
N TYR A 309 6.44 1.59 -16.07
CA TYR A 309 7.87 1.29 -15.98
C TYR A 309 8.72 2.23 -16.85
N ASP A 310 8.10 2.90 -17.83
CA ASP A 310 8.73 3.93 -18.65
C ASP A 310 8.92 5.28 -17.90
N THR A 311 8.27 5.47 -16.74
CA THR A 311 8.27 6.77 -16.02
C THR A 311 9.51 7.02 -15.16
N SER A 312 10.13 5.96 -14.65
CA SER A 312 11.28 6.03 -13.74
C SER A 312 12.28 4.93 -14.04
N ASP A 313 13.56 5.12 -13.73
CA ASP A 313 14.59 4.10 -13.95
C ASP A 313 14.28 2.79 -13.22
N ARG A 314 13.63 2.89 -12.04
CA ARG A 314 13.30 1.75 -11.18
C ARG A 314 11.93 1.96 -10.55
N LEU A 315 11.03 1.00 -10.72
CA LEU A 315 9.67 1.04 -10.18
C LEU A 315 9.47 -0.08 -9.16
N TYR A 316 9.13 0.29 -7.94
CA TYR A 316 8.65 -0.63 -6.90
C TYR A 316 7.14 -0.51 -6.76
N PHE A 317 6.41 -1.56 -7.17
CA PHE A 317 4.96 -1.63 -7.03
C PHE A 317 4.57 -2.11 -5.62
N GLU A 318 4.79 -1.23 -4.64
CA GLU A 318 4.74 -1.58 -3.23
C GLU A 318 3.76 -0.70 -2.43
N PRO A 319 3.21 -1.21 -1.31
CA PRO A 319 2.45 -0.39 -0.38
C PRO A 319 3.29 0.79 0.15
N LEU A 320 2.64 1.92 0.40
CA LEU A 320 3.29 3.11 0.96
C LEU A 320 3.26 3.09 2.48
N THR A 321 3.79 2.02 3.08
CA THR A 321 3.90 1.90 4.53
C THR A 321 5.32 2.18 5.01
N GLU A 322 5.48 2.46 6.30
CA GLU A 322 6.80 2.56 6.92
C GLU A 322 7.65 1.32 6.65
N GLU A 323 7.07 0.13 6.78
CA GLU A 323 7.80 -1.11 6.60
C GLU A 323 8.34 -1.24 5.17
N ASP A 324 7.44 -1.15 4.19
CA ASP A 324 7.75 -1.43 2.79
C ASP A 324 8.73 -0.37 2.23
N VAL A 325 8.52 0.91 2.53
CA VAL A 325 9.38 2.02 2.08
C VAL A 325 10.78 1.93 2.69
N LEU A 326 10.90 1.56 3.97
CA LEU A 326 12.21 1.43 4.62
C LEU A 326 13.01 0.25 4.06
N GLU A 327 12.38 -0.87 3.71
CA GLU A 327 13.09 -1.99 3.07
C GLU A 327 13.60 -1.61 1.66
N ILE A 328 12.81 -0.84 0.90
CA ILE A 328 13.25 -0.30 -0.40
C ILE A 328 14.43 0.65 -0.24
N ALA A 329 14.35 1.60 0.70
CA ALA A 329 15.44 2.55 0.93
C ALA A 329 16.75 1.82 1.32
N ARG A 330 16.67 0.78 2.16
CA ARG A 330 17.84 -0.01 2.57
C ARG A 330 18.48 -0.77 1.42
N ILE A 331 17.70 -1.44 0.57
CA ILE A 331 18.27 -2.16 -0.58
C ILE A 331 18.89 -1.17 -1.56
N GLU A 332 18.29 0.01 -1.75
CA GLU A 332 18.85 1.02 -2.66
C GLU A 332 20.08 1.72 -2.11
N GLN A 333 20.25 1.75 -0.79
CA GLN A 333 21.49 2.19 -0.13
C GLN A 333 22.61 1.15 -0.16
N SER A 334 22.32 -0.11 -0.52
CA SER A 334 23.35 -1.18 -0.51
C SER A 334 24.42 -0.99 -1.59
N LYS A 335 24.16 -0.15 -2.60
CA LYS A 335 25.06 0.15 -3.71
C LYS A 335 24.75 1.54 -4.28
N GLY A 336 25.77 2.34 -4.60
CA GLY A 336 25.60 3.73 -5.01
C GLY A 336 25.27 4.66 -3.83
N THR A 337 24.65 5.81 -4.14
CA THR A 337 24.30 6.81 -3.12
C THR A 337 22.83 7.20 -3.21
N LEU A 338 22.04 6.91 -2.18
CA LEU A 338 20.70 7.47 -2.02
C LEU A 338 20.81 8.92 -1.52
N LYS A 339 20.52 9.91 -2.38
CA LYS A 339 20.55 11.33 -2.01
C LYS A 339 19.41 11.70 -1.09
N GLY A 340 18.28 11.04 -1.24
CA GLY A 340 17.14 11.20 -0.35
C GLY A 340 15.82 10.79 -0.99
N VAL A 341 14.75 11.14 -0.30
CA VAL A 341 13.36 10.78 -0.60
C VAL A 341 12.52 12.04 -0.74
N ILE A 342 11.70 12.11 -1.78
CA ILE A 342 10.67 13.14 -1.97
C ILE A 342 9.35 12.61 -1.41
N VAL A 343 8.80 13.32 -0.42
CA VAL A 343 7.57 12.95 0.29
C VAL A 343 6.42 13.94 0.06
N GLN A 344 6.68 15.07 -0.58
CA GLN A 344 5.76 16.20 -0.67
C GLN A 344 4.79 16.11 -1.86
N PHE A 345 5.06 15.23 -2.82
CA PHE A 345 4.32 15.21 -4.10
C PHE A 345 3.19 14.19 -4.14
N GLY A 346 3.24 13.12 -3.32
CA GLY A 346 2.21 12.08 -3.27
C GLY A 346 1.04 12.38 -2.33
N GLY A 347 0.90 13.61 -1.82
CA GLY A 347 -0.17 13.98 -0.89
C GLY A 347 0.06 13.50 0.54
N GLN A 348 -1.00 13.22 1.30
CA GLN A 348 -0.88 12.93 2.75
C GLN A 348 -0.21 11.59 3.05
N THR A 349 -0.33 10.60 2.16
CA THR A 349 0.19 9.25 2.37
C THR A 349 1.70 9.26 2.67
N PRO A 350 2.56 9.80 1.77
CA PRO A 350 4.00 9.88 2.04
C PRO A 350 4.38 10.88 3.13
N LEU A 351 3.60 11.95 3.34
CA LEU A 351 3.85 12.92 4.42
C LEU A 351 3.83 12.25 5.80
N LYS A 352 2.95 11.27 6.03
CA LYS A 352 2.90 10.49 7.27
C LYS A 352 4.14 9.63 7.52
N LEU A 353 4.94 9.36 6.48
CA LEU A 353 6.15 8.54 6.56
C LEU A 353 7.40 9.37 6.94
N ALA A 354 7.30 10.70 6.96
CA ALA A 354 8.43 11.59 7.17
C ALA A 354 9.19 11.29 8.47
N ALA A 355 8.48 11.14 9.59
CA ALA A 355 9.09 10.83 10.88
C ALA A 355 9.81 9.47 10.91
N ALA A 356 9.30 8.48 10.17
CA ALA A 356 9.93 7.17 10.07
C ALA A 356 11.24 7.20 9.27
N LEU A 357 11.25 7.98 8.18
CA LEU A 357 12.45 8.20 7.35
C LEU A 357 13.54 8.94 8.14
N GLU A 358 13.19 10.01 8.87
CA GLU A 358 14.13 10.75 9.71
C GLU A 358 14.75 9.86 10.80
N ARG A 359 13.94 9.04 11.46
CA ARG A 359 14.42 8.11 12.49
C ARG A 359 15.45 7.11 11.98
N GLU A 360 15.34 6.68 10.73
CA GLU A 360 16.29 5.78 10.09
C GLU A 360 17.42 6.54 9.36
N ASN A 361 17.53 7.87 9.57
CA ASN A 361 18.51 8.76 8.95
C ASN A 361 18.46 8.75 7.41
N ILE A 362 17.28 8.55 6.84
CA ILE A 362 17.06 8.64 5.39
C ILE A 362 16.76 10.11 5.06
N PRO A 363 17.58 10.77 4.21
CA PRO A 363 17.39 12.19 3.93
C PRO A 363 16.06 12.46 3.23
N ILE A 364 15.27 13.40 3.74
CA ILE A 364 14.11 13.94 3.04
C ILE A 364 14.56 15.17 2.26
N LEU A 365 14.31 15.18 0.96
CA LEU A 365 14.68 16.29 0.08
C LEU A 365 13.58 17.34 0.06
N GLY A 366 13.95 18.62 -0.08
CA GLY A 366 13.00 19.73 -0.13
C GLY A 366 12.64 20.26 1.26
N THR A 367 11.37 20.64 1.46
CA THR A 367 10.89 21.18 2.74
C THR A 367 11.05 20.13 3.84
N SER A 368 11.68 20.52 4.96
CA SER A 368 11.90 19.61 6.09
C SER A 368 10.58 19.16 6.72
N PRO A 369 10.54 17.96 7.33
CA PRO A 369 9.37 17.48 8.07
C PRO A 369 8.92 18.44 9.16
N ASP A 370 9.86 19.06 9.90
CA ASP A 370 9.52 20.09 10.88
C ASP A 370 8.86 21.33 10.27
N ALA A 371 9.27 21.74 9.07
CA ALA A 371 8.63 22.86 8.37
C ALA A 371 7.26 22.48 7.79
N ILE A 372 7.06 21.22 7.42
CA ILE A 372 5.74 20.68 7.05
C ILE A 372 4.83 20.67 8.28
N ASP A 373 5.32 20.15 9.41
CA ASP A 373 4.61 20.10 10.69
C ASP A 373 4.26 21.51 11.21
N LEU A 374 5.17 22.48 11.06
CA LEU A 374 4.92 23.90 11.36
C LEU A 374 3.72 24.47 10.60
N ALA A 375 3.45 23.99 9.37
CA ALA A 375 2.34 24.43 8.55
C ALA A 375 1.05 23.62 8.79
N GLU A 376 1.16 22.34 9.13
CA GLU A 376 0.02 21.46 9.41
C GLU A 376 -0.52 21.62 10.85
N ASP A 377 0.38 21.85 11.81
CA ASP A 377 0.03 22.11 13.21
C ASP A 377 -0.54 23.52 13.37
N ARG A 378 -1.74 23.59 13.96
CA ARG A 378 -2.52 24.83 14.04
C ARG A 378 -1.94 25.81 15.06
N ASP A 379 -1.37 25.33 16.15
CA ASP A 379 -0.76 26.17 17.18
C ASP A 379 0.54 26.77 16.64
N ARG A 380 1.39 25.93 16.03
CA ARG A 380 2.64 26.37 15.41
C ARG A 380 2.40 27.34 14.26
N PHE A 381 1.42 27.06 13.40
CA PHE A 381 1.08 27.93 12.28
C PHE A 381 0.51 29.27 12.74
N GLN A 382 -0.37 29.28 13.76
CA GLN A 382 -0.89 30.52 14.33
C GLN A 382 0.24 31.37 14.94
N ALA A 383 1.16 30.75 15.68
CA ALA A 383 2.31 31.45 16.24
C ALA A 383 3.15 32.09 15.14
N LEU A 384 3.42 31.37 14.05
CA LEU A 384 4.14 31.90 12.88
C LEU A 384 3.41 33.09 12.23
N VAL A 385 2.10 32.99 12.02
CA VAL A 385 1.29 34.06 11.42
C VAL A 385 1.33 35.33 12.28
N ASN A 386 1.26 35.18 13.61
CA ASN A 386 1.36 36.28 14.56
C ASN A 386 2.76 36.93 14.55
N ASP A 387 3.82 36.11 14.54
CA ASP A 387 5.21 36.57 14.47
C ASP A 387 5.49 37.38 13.19
N LEU A 388 4.93 36.93 12.06
CA LEU A 388 5.03 37.62 10.77
C LEU A 388 4.11 38.85 10.63
N GLY A 389 3.28 39.15 11.64
CA GLY A 389 2.33 40.27 11.59
C GLY A 389 1.25 40.12 10.50
N LEU A 390 0.95 38.89 10.10
CA LEU A 390 -0.05 38.59 9.08
C LEU A 390 -1.46 38.47 9.71
N ARG A 391 -2.49 38.71 8.89
CA ARG A 391 -3.89 38.63 9.36
C ARG A 391 -4.38 37.19 9.35
N GLN A 392 -4.97 36.74 10.47
CA GLN A 392 -5.68 35.47 10.60
C GLN A 392 -7.11 35.71 11.11
N PRO A 393 -8.13 34.97 10.65
CA PRO A 393 -9.43 34.95 11.31
C PRO A 393 -9.30 34.53 12.77
N ARG A 394 -10.16 35.05 13.66
CA ARG A 394 -10.24 34.62 15.06
C ARG A 394 -10.51 33.11 15.10
N ASN A 395 -9.67 32.38 15.82
CA ASN A 395 -9.68 30.92 15.87
C ASN A 395 -9.25 30.44 17.26
N GLY A 396 -9.46 29.15 17.53
CA GLY A 396 -8.99 28.46 18.73
C GLY A 396 -9.06 26.95 18.53
N ILE A 397 -8.34 26.21 19.37
CA ILE A 397 -8.30 24.74 19.32
C ILE A 397 -9.12 24.20 20.49
N ALA A 398 -10.02 23.26 20.18
CA ALA A 398 -10.80 22.53 21.16
C ALA A 398 -10.43 21.05 21.13
N ARG A 399 -10.25 20.46 22.32
CA ARG A 399 -10.09 19.01 22.52
C ARG A 399 -11.37 18.37 23.08
N SER A 400 -12.36 19.17 23.46
CA SER A 400 -13.67 18.74 23.95
C SER A 400 -14.81 19.54 23.31
N ALA A 401 -16.03 19.00 23.38
CA ALA A 401 -17.23 19.68 22.87
C ALA A 401 -17.54 20.95 23.68
N GLU A 402 -17.25 20.95 24.97
CA GLU A 402 -17.38 22.07 25.89
C GLU A 402 -16.44 23.21 25.49
N GLU A 403 -15.14 22.92 25.31
CA GLU A 403 -14.15 23.89 24.83
C GLU A 403 -14.55 24.48 23.48
N ALA A 404 -15.01 23.64 22.55
CA ALA A 404 -15.45 24.10 21.23
C ALA A 404 -16.60 25.12 21.32
N ARG A 405 -17.54 24.93 22.26
CA ARG A 405 -18.66 25.85 22.48
C ARG A 405 -18.24 27.16 23.13
N GLU A 406 -17.23 27.15 23.99
CA GLU A 406 -16.68 28.35 24.60
C GLU A 406 -15.93 29.18 23.56
N ILE A 407 -15.03 28.55 22.82
CA ILE A 407 -14.26 29.16 21.74
C ILE A 407 -15.21 29.72 20.65
N ALA A 408 -16.25 28.98 20.27
CA ALA A 408 -17.21 29.45 19.27
C ALA A 408 -17.98 30.70 19.73
N ARG A 409 -18.33 30.79 21.02
CA ARG A 409 -18.97 31.98 21.60
C ARG A 409 -18.03 33.18 21.60
N GLU A 410 -16.74 32.94 21.84
CA GLU A 410 -15.73 34.00 21.82
C GLU A 410 -15.50 34.52 20.39
N ILE A 411 -15.33 33.62 19.41
CA ILE A 411 -15.08 33.94 18.00
C ILE A 411 -16.28 34.68 17.37
N GLY A 412 -17.49 34.18 17.62
CA GLY A 412 -18.73 34.65 17.01
C GLY A 412 -19.17 33.80 15.81
N PHE A 413 -20.47 33.51 15.71
CA PHE A 413 -21.03 32.69 14.63
C PHE A 413 -21.19 33.47 13.31
N PRO A 414 -21.10 32.80 12.15
CA PRO A 414 -20.85 31.37 11.96
C PRO A 414 -19.38 30.97 12.19
N VAL A 415 -19.15 29.76 12.71
CA VAL A 415 -17.81 29.20 12.95
C VAL A 415 -17.51 28.05 12.01
N VAL A 416 -16.23 27.86 11.69
CA VAL A 416 -15.75 26.75 10.86
C VAL A 416 -14.99 25.77 11.74
N ILE A 417 -15.52 24.55 11.89
CA ILE A 417 -14.87 23.47 12.65
C ILE A 417 -14.05 22.63 11.67
N ARG A 418 -12.76 22.42 11.96
CA ARG A 418 -11.84 21.65 11.10
C ARG A 418 -10.98 20.71 11.94
N PRO A 419 -10.75 19.46 11.49
CA PRO A 419 -9.73 18.60 12.08
C PRO A 419 -8.31 19.09 11.75
N SER A 420 -7.31 18.62 12.50
CA SER A 420 -5.88 18.77 12.18
C SER A 420 -5.38 17.61 11.33
N TYR A 421 -4.28 17.80 10.57
CA TYR A 421 -3.64 16.77 9.72
C TYR A 421 -4.58 16.11 8.68
N VAL A 422 -5.51 16.87 8.11
CA VAL A 422 -6.44 16.42 7.07
C VAL A 422 -6.40 17.31 5.84
N LEU A 423 -6.60 16.70 4.67
CA LEU A 423 -6.73 17.38 3.38
C LEU A 423 -8.06 16.98 2.72
N GLY A 424 -8.80 17.97 2.23
CA GLY A 424 -10.11 17.80 1.58
C GLY A 424 -11.24 17.54 2.55
#